data_AF-A0A430EDE5-F1
#
_entry.id   AF-A0A430EDE5-F1
#
_cell.length_a   1.000
_cell.length_b   1.000
_cell.length_c   1.000
_cell.angle_alpha   90.00
_cell.angle_beta   90.00
_cell.angle_gamma   90.00
#
_symmetry.space_group_name_H-M   'P 1'
#
loop_
_entity.id
_entity.type
_entity.pdbx_description
1 polymer ?
#
loop_
_entity_poly.entity_id
_entity_poly.type
_entity_poly.pdbx_seq_one_letter_code
_entity_poly.pdbx_strand_id
1 'polypeptide(L)' 'MADQVDDASEIEQAHIDRALAEVRREPFEAWVSGKCEECGDETLRLVEGKCAPCREPWPPLPRRY' A
#
# COMPACT_ATOMS: atom_id res chain seq x y z
N MET A 1 -20.61 21.20 25.71
CA MET A 1 -19.31 21.45 26.35
C MET A 1 -18.43 20.34 25.84
N ALA A 2 -17.36 20.67 25.12
CA ALA A 2 -16.42 19.65 24.67
C ALA A 2 -15.66 19.15 25.90
N ASP A 3 -15.55 17.84 26.05
CA ASP A 3 -14.66 17.24 27.04
C ASP A 3 -13.32 16.86 26.41
N GLN A 4 -12.42 16.27 27.20
CA GLN A 4 -11.10 15.88 26.71
C GLN A 4 -11.17 14.79 25.63
N VAL A 5 -12.25 14.02 25.57
CA VAL A 5 -12.45 12.99 24.55
C VAL A 5 -12.84 13.65 23.23
N ASP A 6 -13.73 14.64 23.27
CA ASP A 6 -14.11 15.43 22.09
C ASP A 6 -12.87 16.10 21.46
N ASP A 7 -12.04 16.76 22.28
CA ASP A 7 -10.80 17.42 21.82
C ASP A 7 -9.80 16.41 21.22
N ALA A 8 -9.66 15.23 21.83
CA ALA A 8 -8.77 14.18 21.35
C ALA A 8 -9.22 13.62 19.99
N SER A 9 -10.53 13.43 19.81
CA SER A 9 -11.11 12.97 18.54
C SER A 9 -10.92 13.99 17.41
N GLU A 10 -11.07 15.29 17.69
CA GLU A 10 -10.83 16.33 16.68
C GLU A 10 -9.35 16.35 16.22
N ILE A 11 -8.41 16.19 17.16
CA ILE A 11 -6.99 16.12 16.85
C ILE A 11 -6.67 14.88 16.01
N GLU A 12 -7.20 13.71 16.39
CA GLU A 12 -7.00 12.47 15.62
C GLU A 12 -7.51 12.62 14.18
N GLN A 13 -8.72 13.16 14.01
CA GLN A 13 -9.31 13.36 12.70
C GLN A 13 -8.46 14.31 11.84
N ALA A 14 -7.95 15.40 12.42
CA ALA A 14 -7.06 16.32 11.72
C ALA A 14 -5.75 15.65 11.26
N HIS A 15 -5.20 14.72 12.05
CA HIS A 15 -4.03 13.95 11.67
C HIS A 15 -4.32 12.97 10.52
N ILE A 16 -5.46 12.27 10.57
CA ILE A 16 -5.91 11.36 9.51
C ILE A 16 -6.09 12.12 8.20
N ASP A 17 -6.80 13.25 8.23
CA ASP A 17 -7.10 14.04 7.05
C ASP A 17 -5.81 14.54 6.38
N ARG A 18 -4.82 14.96 7.19
CA ARG A 18 -3.51 15.37 6.70
C ARG A 18 -2.76 14.22 6.03
N ALA A 19 -2.69 13.05 6.67
CA ALA A 19 -2.00 11.89 6.12
C ALA A 19 -2.63 11.43 4.80
N LEU A 20 -3.97 11.41 4.72
CA LEU A 20 -4.68 11.08 3.48
C LEU A 20 -4.41 12.08 2.36
N ALA A 21 -4.29 13.37 2.68
CA ALA A 21 -3.96 14.40 1.71
C ALA A 21 -2.51 14.27 1.19
N GLU A 22 -1.59 13.78 2.01
CA GLU A 22 -0.20 13.50 1.61
C GLU A 22 -0.12 12.28 0.68
N VAL A 23 -0.73 11.16 1.06
CA VAL A 23 -0.74 9.92 0.24
C VAL A 23 -1.39 10.13 -1.13
N ARG A 24 -2.44 10.96 -1.23
CA ARG A 24 -3.09 11.28 -2.52
C ARG A 24 -2.19 12.03 -3.51
N ARG A 25 -1.13 12.68 -3.04
CA ARG A 25 -0.22 13.45 -3.90
C ARG A 25 0.89 12.59 -4.49
N GLU A 26 1.21 11.46 -3.87
CA GLU A 26 2.25 10.58 -4.37
C GLU A 26 1.72 9.74 -5.54
N PRO A 27 2.37 9.77 -6.72
CA PRO A 27 2.00 8.91 -7.82
C PRO A 27 2.32 7.46 -7.44
N PHE A 28 1.29 6.64 -7.25
CA PHE A 28 1.48 5.20 -7.16
C PHE A 28 1.99 4.69 -8.51
N GLU A 29 3.05 3.89 -8.50
CA GLU A 29 3.50 3.22 -9.71
C GLU A 29 2.36 2.37 -10.30
N ALA A 30 2.04 2.64 -11.56
CA ALA A 30 1.07 1.84 -12.28
C ALA A 30 1.60 0.42 -12.44
N TRP A 31 0.76 -0.57 -12.19
CA TRP A 31 1.11 -1.97 -12.39
C TRP A 31 1.37 -2.26 -13.87
N VAL A 32 2.43 -3.03 -14.13
CA VAL A 32 2.82 -3.44 -15.49
C VAL A 32 2.68 -4.97 -15.62
N SER A 33 2.28 -5.46 -16.79
CA SER A 33 2.33 -6.89 -17.09
C SER A 33 3.74 -7.30 -17.53
N GLY A 34 4.19 -8.49 -17.10
CA GLY A 34 5.49 -9.01 -17.51
C GLY A 34 6.01 -10.12 -16.61
N LYS A 35 7.31 -10.34 -16.69
CA LYS A 35 8.03 -11.36 -15.93
C LYS A 35 8.63 -10.75 -14.65
N CYS A 36 8.42 -11.41 -13.51
CA CYS A 36 9.01 -11.01 -12.24
C CYS A 36 10.54 -11.14 -12.28
N GLU A 37 11.26 -10.14 -11.80
CA GLU A 37 12.74 -10.12 -11.78
C GLU A 37 13.34 -11.10 -10.76
N GLU A 38 12.58 -11.48 -9.73
CA GLU A 38 13.09 -12.29 -8.62
C GLU A 38 12.85 -13.79 -8.82
N CYS A 39 11.64 -14.18 -9.24
CA CYS A 39 11.29 -15.58 -9.43
C CYS A 39 11.10 -16.00 -10.89
N GLY A 40 10.99 -15.04 -11.81
CA GLY A 40 10.75 -15.33 -13.22
C GLY A 40 9.31 -15.66 -13.58
N ASP A 41 8.36 -15.46 -12.67
CA ASP A 41 6.94 -15.74 -12.90
C ASP A 41 6.30 -14.68 -13.80
N GLU A 42 5.48 -15.09 -14.77
CA GLU A 42 4.67 -14.16 -15.57
C GLU A 42 3.45 -13.70 -14.78
N THR A 43 3.28 -12.38 -14.65
CA THR A 43 2.15 -11.80 -13.93
C THR A 43 1.63 -10.55 -14.63
N LEU A 44 0.34 -10.27 -14.46
CA LEU A 44 -0.30 -9.07 -15.00
C LEU A 44 -0.08 -7.83 -14.13
N ARG A 45 0.48 -8.00 -12.92
CA ARG A 45 0.55 -6.96 -11.88
C ARG A 45 1.91 -6.94 -11.20
N LEU A 46 2.93 -6.50 -11.94
CA LEU A 46 4.23 -6.15 -11.40
C LEU A 46 4.19 -4.73 -10.82
N VAL A 47 4.84 -4.56 -9.68
CA VAL A 47 5.16 -3.27 -9.06
C VAL A 47 6.65 -3.32 -8.78
N GLU A 48 7.42 -2.32 -9.22
CA GLU A 48 8.89 -2.32 -9.14
C GLU A 48 9.52 -3.64 -9.67
N GLY A 49 8.99 -4.19 -10.76
CA GLY A 49 9.51 -5.44 -11.36
C GLY A 49 9.21 -6.72 -10.58
N LYS A 50 8.48 -6.65 -9.46
CA LYS A 50 8.18 -7.78 -8.58
C LYS A 50 6.72 -8.18 -8.56
N CYS A 51 6.48 -9.49 -8.57
CA CYS A 51 5.15 -10.04 -8.35
C CYS A 51 4.74 -9.97 -6.88
N ALA A 52 3.42 -10.01 -6.61
CA ALA A 52 2.84 -9.95 -5.27
C ALA A 52 3.54 -10.85 -4.21
N PRO A 53 3.76 -12.16 -4.45
CA PRO A 53 4.41 -13.01 -3.45
C PRO A 53 5.90 -12.69 -3.20
N CYS A 54 6.59 -12.05 -4.15
CA CYS A 54 8.00 -11.67 -3.96
C CYS A 54 8.13 -10.32 -3.25
N ARG A 55 7.26 -9.34 -3.54
CA ARG A 55 7.31 -8.02 -2.88
C ARG A 55 6.70 -8.01 -1.47
N GLU A 56 5.74 -8.88 -1.19
CA GLU A 56 5.04 -8.98 0.11
C GLU A 56 5.28 -10.38 0.70
N PRO A 57 6.48 -10.65 1.25
CA PRO A 57 6.85 -11.99 1.70
C PRO A 57 6.14 -12.46 2.99
N TRP A 58 5.44 -11.56 3.69
CA TRP A 58 4.73 -11.88 4.93
C TRP A 58 3.33 -11.27 5.02
N PRO A 59 2.28 -12.07 5.28
CA PRO A 59 2.27 -13.53 5.25
C PRO A 59 2.59 -14.04 3.83
N PRO A 60 3.27 -15.19 3.69
CA PRO A 60 3.66 -15.68 2.37
C PRO A 60 2.41 -15.98 1.54
N LEU A 61 2.22 -15.23 0.46
CA LEU A 61 1.16 -15.52 -0.51
C LEU A 61 1.49 -16.85 -1.22
N PRO A 62 0.50 -17.76 -1.40
CA PRO A 62 0.74 -19.02 -2.09
C PRO A 62 1.21 -18.74 -3.51
N ARG A 63 2.39 -19.26 -3.87
CA ARG A 63 2.85 -19.29 -5.26
C ARG A 63 1.86 -20.16 -6.04
N ARG A 64 1.39 -19.69 -7.19
CA ARG A 64 0.42 -20.41 -8.05
C ARG A 64 1.07 -21.54 -8.87
N TYR A 65 2.22 -22.06 -8.42
CA TYR A 65 2.99 -23.12 -9.07
C TYR A 65 2.70 -24.46 -8.44
#